data_AF-A0A2N8TTI8-F1
#
_entry.id   AF-A0A2N8TTI8-F1
#
_cell.length_a   1.000
_cell.length_b   1.000
_cell.length_c   1.000
_cell.angle_alpha   90.00
_cell.angle_beta   90.00
_cell.angle_gamma   90.00
#
_symmetry.space_group_name_H-M   'P 1'
#
loop_
_entity.id
_entity.type
_entity.pdbx_description
1 polymer ?
#
loop_
_entity_poly.entity_id
_entity_poly.type
_entity_poly.pdbx_seq_one_letter_code
_entity_poly.pdbx_strand_id
1 'polypeptide(L)'
;MSDLIAVCTPNSQPHEDGRVEHGYQLNVLDQGLTVLATVDLPDWERFRQEAAGRRLADAGFALQPGRDSADAERWSPSGLGYMAPVVRTGTAEHPPSSG
;
A
#
# COMPACT_ATOMS: atom_id res chain seq x y z
N MET A 1 16.82 7.54 -5.15
CA MET A 1 15.52 7.47 -4.44
C MET A 1 15.29 6.02 -4.10
N SER A 2 14.88 5.68 -2.87
CA SER A 2 14.62 4.30 -2.50
C SER A 2 13.41 3.79 -3.28
N ASP A 3 13.57 2.70 -4.04
CA ASP A 3 12.46 2.02 -4.71
C ASP A 3 11.64 1.28 -3.65
N LEU A 4 10.56 1.91 -3.17
CA LEU A 4 9.61 1.26 -2.28
C LEU A 4 8.52 0.59 -3.10
N ILE A 5 8.07 -0.57 -2.63
CA ILE A 5 7.03 -1.35 -3.30
C ILE A 5 5.96 -1.71 -2.26
N ALA A 6 4.70 -1.45 -2.59
CA ALA A 6 3.57 -2.01 -1.87
C ALA A 6 3.18 -3.37 -2.48
N VAL A 7 3.03 -4.38 -1.63
CA VAL A 7 2.58 -5.73 -2.01
C VAL A 7 1.28 -6.04 -1.30
N CYS A 8 0.27 -6.43 -2.07
CA CYS A 8 -1.08 -6.77 -1.61
C CYS A 8 -1.26 -8.29 -1.61
N THR A 9 -1.47 -8.87 -0.44
CA THR A 9 -1.73 -10.31 -0.24
C THR A 9 -3.12 -10.51 0.38
N PRO A 10 -3.92 -11.49 -0.07
CA PRO A 10 -5.12 -11.88 0.66
C PRO A 10 -4.78 -12.23 2.12
N ASN A 11 -5.58 -11.75 3.06
CA ASN A 11 -5.41 -12.03 4.49
C ASN A 11 -6.75 -12.46 5.08
N SER A 12 -6.71 -13.36 6.05
CA SER A 12 -7.89 -13.77 6.80
C SER A 12 -7.51 -13.77 8.27
N GLN A 13 -8.02 -12.79 9.01
CA GLN A 13 -7.73 -12.66 10.43
C GLN A 13 -8.90 -13.21 11.25
N PRO A 14 -8.63 -14.04 12.27
CA PRO A 14 -9.65 -14.41 13.24
C PRO A 14 -10.05 -13.18 14.05
N HIS A 15 -11.35 -12.92 14.12
CA HIS A 15 -11.93 -11.86 14.95
C HIS A 15 -12.26 -12.41 16.34
N GLU A 16 -12.26 -11.54 17.36
CA GLU A 16 -12.44 -11.93 18.77
C GLU A 16 -13.82 -12.57 19.06
N ASP A 17 -14.81 -12.31 18.21
CA ASP A 17 -16.15 -12.91 18.28
C ASP A 17 -16.26 -14.29 17.59
N GLY A 18 -15.13 -14.84 17.13
CA GLY A 18 -15.05 -16.14 16.45
C GLY A 18 -15.38 -16.11 14.96
N ARG A 19 -15.66 -14.93 14.38
CA ARG A 19 -15.77 -14.77 12.93
C ARG A 19 -14.38 -14.68 12.30
N VAL A 20 -14.29 -14.95 11.00
CA VAL A 20 -13.08 -14.67 10.22
C VAL A 20 -13.36 -13.45 9.37
N GLU A 21 -12.58 -12.39 9.59
CA GLU A 21 -12.58 -11.24 8.70
C GLU A 21 -11.67 -11.53 7.51
N HIS A 22 -12.26 -11.49 6.33
CA HIS A 22 -11.56 -11.75 5.08
C HIS A 22 -11.23 -10.42 4.41
N GLY A 23 -9.98 -10.25 4.01
CA GLY A 23 -9.52 -9.00 3.44
C GLY A 23 -8.24 -9.13 2.63
N TYR A 24 -7.55 -8.01 2.47
CA TYR A 24 -6.21 -7.95 1.93
C TYR A 24 -5.29 -7.21 2.89
N GLN A 25 -4.03 -7.58 2.92
CA GLN A 25 -2.98 -6.87 3.63
C GLN A 25 -2.03 -6.24 2.61
N LEU A 26 -1.77 -4.94 2.77
CA LEU A 26 -0.74 -4.24 2.03
C LEU A 26 0.52 -4.15 2.90
N ASN A 27 1.65 -4.58 2.37
CA ASN A 27 2.95 -4.40 3.00
C ASN A 27 3.79 -3.47 2.14
N VAL A 28 4.32 -2.39 2.72
CA VAL A 28 5.29 -1.52 2.06
C VAL A 28 6.69 -2.03 2.37
N LEU A 29 7.44 -2.37 1.33
CA LEU A 29 8.76 -2.98 1.40
C LEU A 29 9.84 -2.02 0.92
N ASP A 30 11.03 -2.11 1.51
CA ASP A 30 12.24 -1.49 0.99
C ASP A 30 13.01 -2.42 0.02
N GLN A 31 14.18 -1.98 -0.46
CA GLN A 31 15.04 -2.74 -1.37
C GLN A 31 15.57 -4.06 -0.77
N GLY A 32 15.58 -4.19 0.57
CA GLY A 32 15.91 -5.42 1.29
C GLY A 32 14.71 -6.29 1.61
N LEU A 33 13.52 -5.95 1.08
CA LEU A 33 12.23 -6.58 1.39
C LEU A 33 11.84 -6.46 2.87
N THR A 34 12.40 -5.49 3.58
CA THR A 34 12.01 -5.18 4.97
C THR A 34 10.64 -4.52 4.96
N VAL A 35 9.71 -5.03 5.76
CA VAL A 35 8.39 -4.42 5.93
C VAL A 35 8.52 -3.12 6.72
N LEU A 36 8.21 -2.01 6.07
CA LEU A 36 8.20 -0.67 6.67
C LEU A 36 6.84 -0.29 7.24
N ALA A 37 5.76 -0.83 6.67
CA ALA A 37 4.38 -0.60 7.10
C ALA A 37 3.46 -1.74 6.65
N THR A 38 2.44 -2.03 7.47
CA THR A 38 1.37 -2.99 7.18
C THR A 38 0.03 -2.28 7.28
N VAL A 39 -0.85 -2.51 6.30
CA VAL A 39 -2.14 -1.86 6.18
C VAL A 39 -3.20 -2.89 5.79
N ASP A 40 -4.21 -3.08 6.65
CA ASP A 40 -5.30 -4.02 6.39
C ASP A 40 -6.46 -3.38 5.59
N LEU A 41 -7.03 -4.16 4.68
CA LEU A 41 -8.18 -3.84 3.85
C LEU A 41 -9.32 -4.82 4.18
N PRO A 42 -10.56 -4.36 4.43
CA PRO A 42 -11.64 -5.19 4.96
C PRO A 42 -12.42 -6.03 3.93
N ASP A 43 -12.09 -5.95 2.63
CA ASP A 43 -12.90 -6.54 1.55
C ASP A 43 -12.08 -7.54 0.72
N TRP A 44 -12.44 -8.83 0.72
CA TRP A 44 -11.72 -9.87 -0.01
C TRP A 44 -12.28 -10.17 -1.40
N GLU A 45 -13.58 -10.02 -1.61
CA GLU A 45 -14.28 -10.51 -2.82
C GLU A 45 -13.73 -9.88 -4.10
N ARG A 46 -13.28 -8.62 -4.02
CA ARG A 46 -12.59 -7.92 -5.10
C ARG A 46 -11.62 -6.89 -4.55
N PHE A 47 -10.35 -6.99 -4.91
CA PHE A 47 -9.37 -5.95 -4.66
C PHE A 47 -9.82 -4.62 -5.29
N ARG A 48 -9.87 -3.54 -4.50
CA ARG A 48 -10.23 -2.20 -4.96
C ARG A 48 -9.04 -1.26 -4.82
N GLN A 49 -8.51 -0.83 -5.97
CA GLN A 49 -7.34 0.06 -6.04
C GLN A 49 -7.56 1.38 -5.30
N GLU A 50 -8.77 1.95 -5.36
CA GLU A 50 -9.10 3.22 -4.68
C GLU A 50 -9.02 3.09 -3.15
N ALA A 51 -9.60 2.01 -2.60
CA ALA A 51 -9.54 1.73 -1.17
C ALA A 51 -8.10 1.48 -0.71
N ALA A 52 -7.33 0.70 -1.48
CA ALA A 52 -5.91 0.48 -1.23
C ALA A 52 -5.09 1.78 -1.27
N GLY A 53 -5.32 2.62 -2.28
CA GLY A 53 -4.64 3.90 -2.44
C GLY A 53 -4.92 4.88 -1.30
N ARG A 54 -6.17 4.96 -0.84
CA ARG A 54 -6.54 5.80 0.31
C ARG A 54 -5.87 5.34 1.59
N ARG A 55 -5.86 4.03 1.84
CA ARG A 55 -5.24 3.46 3.04
C ARG A 55 -3.72 3.59 3.06
N LEU A 56 -3.07 3.50 1.90
CA LEU A 56 -1.64 3.85 1.76
C LEU A 56 -1.38 5.32 2.06
N ALA A 57 -2.24 6.22 1.57
CA ALA A 57 -2.13 7.66 1.85
C ALA A 57 -2.27 7.97 3.34
N ASP A 58 -3.22 7.34 4.03
CA ASP A 58 -3.38 7.46 5.48
C ASP A 58 -2.14 6.96 6.24
N ALA A 59 -1.40 5.99 5.67
CA ALA A 59 -0.14 5.47 6.20
C ALA A 59 1.11 6.27 5.78
N GLY A 60 0.96 7.38 5.05
CA GLY A 60 2.09 8.22 4.62
C GLY A 60 2.80 7.73 3.35
N PHE A 61 2.08 7.05 2.46
CA PHE A 61 2.60 6.57 1.18
C PHE A 61 1.69 6.96 0.01
N ALA A 62 2.27 7.18 -1.17
CA ALA A 62 1.53 7.40 -2.41
C ALA A 62 2.09 6.55 -3.53
N LEU A 63 1.26 6.21 -4.51
CA LEU A 63 1.70 5.55 -5.74
C LEU A 63 2.67 6.47 -6.48
N GLN A 64 3.79 5.92 -6.95
CA GLN A 64 4.82 6.70 -7.62
C GLN A 64 4.30 7.30 -8.94
N PRO A 65 4.37 8.64 -9.14
CA PRO A 65 3.92 9.28 -10.37
C PRO A 65 4.96 9.14 -11.50
N GLY A 66 4.49 9.03 -12.75
CA GLY A 66 5.33 9.26 -13.95
C GLY A 66 6.23 8.12 -14.40
N ARG A 67 6.13 6.89 -13.87
CA ARG A 67 6.68 5.72 -14.59
C ARG A 67 5.82 5.47 -15.83
N ASP A 68 6.43 5.62 -17.00
CA ASP A 68 5.82 5.59 -18.33
C ASP A 68 4.86 4.41 -18.51
N SER A 69 3.55 4.71 -18.47
CA SER A 69 2.42 4.19 -19.26
C SER A 69 2.28 2.69 -19.60
N ALA A 70 3.19 1.80 -19.19
CA ALA A 70 3.28 0.38 -19.58
C ALA A 70 3.50 -0.60 -18.41
N ASP A 71 3.64 -0.13 -17.16
CA ASP A 71 3.42 -0.96 -15.95
C ASP A 71 1.91 -1.30 -15.75
N ALA A 72 1.04 -0.76 -16.62
CA ALA A 72 -0.40 -1.00 -16.80
C ALA A 72 -1.24 -1.02 -15.49
N GLU A 73 -1.64 0.18 -15.07
CA GLU A 73 -2.61 0.51 -14.01
C GLU A 73 -2.20 0.18 -12.57
N ARG A 74 -1.00 0.66 -12.20
CA ARG A 74 -0.43 0.86 -10.84
C ARG A 74 -0.30 -0.36 -9.94
N TRP A 75 -1.14 -1.37 -10.11
CA TRP A 75 -1.23 -2.59 -9.34
C TRP A 75 -1.23 -3.77 -10.29
N SER A 76 -0.06 -4.34 -10.55
CA SER A 76 0.05 -5.49 -11.45
C SER A 76 -0.17 -6.79 -10.67
N PRO A 77 -1.00 -7.74 -11.16
CA PRO A 77 -1.11 -9.04 -10.56
C PRO A 77 0.21 -9.82 -10.74
N SER A 78 0.81 -10.20 -9.63
CA SER A 78 1.95 -11.12 -9.55
C SER A 78 1.47 -12.47 -9.00
N GLY A 79 2.28 -13.52 -9.12
CA GLY A 79 2.01 -14.81 -8.47
C GLY A 79 1.86 -14.73 -6.94
N LEU A 80 2.14 -13.57 -6.33
CA LEU A 80 2.00 -13.27 -4.89
C LEU A 80 0.84 -12.30 -4.57
N GLY A 81 0.09 -11.83 -5.58
CA GLY A 81 -0.96 -10.80 -5.42
C GLY A 81 -0.63 -9.49 -6.14
N TYR A 82 -1.30 -8.38 -5.81
CA TYR A 82 -1.12 -7.10 -6.53
C TYR A 82 0.10 -6.33 -6.02
N MET A 83 0.92 -5.75 -6.90
CA MET A 83 2.10 -4.97 -6.51
C MET A 83 2.15 -3.59 -7.17
N ALA A 84 2.65 -2.58 -6.43
CA ALA A 84 2.73 -1.20 -6.89
C ALA A 84 3.97 -0.46 -6.38
N PRO A 85 4.69 0.31 -7.22
CA PRO A 85 5.73 1.21 -6.73
C PRO A 85 5.11 2.37 -5.94
N VAL A 86 5.69 2.67 -4.79
CA VAL A 86 5.22 3.75 -3.90
C VAL A 86 6.36 4.68 -3.50
N VAL A 87 6.00 5.87 -3.06
CA VAL A 87 6.90 6.85 -2.45
C VAL A 87 6.36 7.19 -1.07
N ARG A 88 7.24 7.50 -0.11
CA ARG A 88 6.81 8.14 1.13
C ARG A 88 6.26 9.52 0.78
N THR A 89 5.04 9.80 1.18
CA THR A 89 4.55 11.18 1.20
C THR A 89 5.21 11.81 2.43
N GLY A 90 6.14 12.73 2.18
CA GLY A 90 6.86 13.39 3.25
C GLY A 90 5.87 14.03 4.24
N THR A 91 6.11 13.77 5.52
CA THR A 91 6.02 14.77 6.59
C THR A 91 5.94 16.17 6.02
N ALA A 92 4.82 16.86 6.23
CA ALA A 92 4.81 18.30 6.08
C ALA A 92 5.90 18.84 7.01
N GLU A 93 7.09 19.09 6.46
CA GLU A 93 7.95 20.12 6.98
C GLU A 93 7.03 21.34 7.08
N HIS A 94 6.74 21.75 8.31
CA HIS A 94 6.22 23.07 8.58
C HIS A 94 7.05 24.03 7.71
N PRO A 95 6.44 24.84 6.82
CA PRO A 95 7.22 25.94 6.28
C PRO A 95 7.77 26.71 7.50
N PRO A 96 9.04 27.13 7.51
CA PRO A 96 9.51 28.00 8.57
C PRO A 96 8.53 29.16 8.64
N SER A 97 7.93 29.37 9.81
CA SER A 97 7.10 30.53 10.06
C SER A 97 7.95 31.75 9.72
N SER A 98 7.63 32.40 8.60
CA SER A 98 8.19 33.71 8.29
C SER A 98 7.82 34.62 9.45
N GLY A 99 8.85 35.10 10.16
CA GLY A 99 8.73 36.13 11.18
C GLY A 99 8.32 37.48 10.61
#